data_AF-A0A2G8L9L7-F1
#
_entry.id   AF-A0A2G8L9L7-F1
#
_cell.length_a   1.000
_cell.length_b   1.000
_cell.length_c   1.000
_cell.angle_alpha   90.00
_cell.angle_beta   90.00
_cell.angle_gamma   90.00
#
_symmetry.space_group_name_H-M   'P 1'
#
loop_
_entity.id
_entity.type
_entity.pdbx_description
1 polymer ?
#
loop_
_entity_poly.entity_id
_entity_poly.type
_entity_poly.pdbx_seq_one_letter_code
_entity_poly.pdbx_strand_id
1 'polypeptide(L)'
;MATKGDEIDTAPPASPRPEVQNGSANRNGSIDEKKSKKPGNTAFKQQRLPAWQPILTAGTVLPMFFLVGITFIPLGVGFLVTSNKGDVYIYYRLSNYYQNHRRYVNSRDDLQLLGQNVANPSGECDPYDFYRYNDVNNKTAQKAYAPCGAIANSLFNDTFYLEYGYEDGRSKVPVELDFTGIAWSAT
;
A
#
# COMPACT_ATOMS: atom_id res chain seq x y z
N MET A 1 -6.00 3.57 -61.06
CA MET A 1 -4.64 3.08 -61.32
C MET A 1 -4.28 2.17 -60.14
N ALA A 2 -4.04 0.89 -60.46
CA ALA A 2 -3.56 -0.23 -59.62
C ALA A 2 -4.36 -0.71 -58.38
N THR A 3 -4.63 -2.02 -58.41
CA THR A 3 -5.41 -2.93 -57.55
C THR A 3 -4.55 -3.66 -56.51
N LYS A 4 -5.22 -4.47 -55.64
CA LYS A 4 -4.78 -5.77 -55.03
C LYS A 4 -4.57 -5.70 -53.51
N GLY A 5 -5.08 -6.60 -52.67
CA GLY A 5 -5.89 -7.81 -52.81
C GLY A 5 -6.12 -8.39 -51.40
N ASP A 6 -7.21 -9.12 -51.22
CA ASP A 6 -7.59 -9.77 -49.96
C ASP A 6 -6.59 -10.88 -49.58
N GLU A 7 -6.13 -10.89 -48.32
CA GLU A 7 -5.40 -12.02 -47.74
C GLU A 7 -6.28 -12.67 -46.66
N ILE A 8 -6.69 -13.89 -46.96
CA ILE A 8 -7.59 -14.75 -46.19
C ILE A 8 -6.82 -15.41 -45.05
N ASP A 9 -7.41 -15.37 -43.84
CA ASP A 9 -6.98 -16.14 -42.67
C ASP A 9 -6.76 -17.61 -43.01
N THR A 10 -5.49 -18.03 -43.02
CA THR A 10 -5.13 -19.44 -43.12
C THR A 10 -4.90 -19.97 -41.71
N ALA A 11 -5.76 -20.90 -41.27
CA ALA A 11 -5.61 -21.61 -40.00
C ALA A 11 -4.25 -22.33 -39.92
N PRO A 12 -3.61 -22.44 -38.73
CA PRO A 12 -2.32 -23.10 -38.60
C PRO A 12 -2.43 -24.61 -38.85
N PRO A 13 -1.39 -25.25 -39.42
CA PRO A 13 -1.41 -26.68 -39.70
C PRO A 13 -1.48 -27.51 -38.41
N ALA A 14 -2.30 -28.56 -38.45
CA ALA A 14 -2.41 -29.53 -37.37
C ALA A 14 -1.03 -30.12 -37.00
N SER A 15 -0.72 -30.15 -35.72
CA SER A 15 0.50 -30.75 -35.19
C SER A 15 0.56 -32.25 -35.52
N PRO A 16 1.73 -32.83 -35.85
CA PRO A 16 1.84 -34.27 -36.04
C PRO A 16 1.49 -35.01 -34.72
N ARG A 17 0.62 -36.02 -34.82
CA ARG A 17 0.34 -36.93 -33.69
C ARG A 17 1.63 -37.65 -33.26
N PRO A 18 1.80 -37.97 -31.96
CA PRO A 18 2.95 -38.73 -31.52
C PRO A 18 2.92 -40.13 -32.15
N GLU A 19 4.03 -40.49 -32.78
CA GLU A 19 4.28 -41.82 -33.32
C GLU A 19 4.42 -42.80 -32.15
N VAL A 20 3.51 -43.78 -32.08
CA VAL A 20 3.55 -44.86 -31.10
C VAL A 20 4.71 -45.77 -31.46
N GLN A 21 5.80 -45.71 -30.71
CA GLN A 21 6.87 -46.70 -30.80
C GLN A 21 6.39 -48.00 -30.15
N ASN A 22 6.01 -48.96 -31.00
CA ASN A 22 5.74 -50.33 -30.59
C ASN A 22 7.01 -50.93 -29.97
N GLY A 23 6.87 -51.39 -28.73
CA GLY A 23 7.91 -52.11 -28.02
C GLY A 23 8.24 -53.43 -28.72
N SER A 24 9.53 -53.66 -28.90
CA SER A 24 10.10 -55.00 -28.96
C SER A 24 11.27 -55.06 -28.00
N ALA A 25 11.14 -55.93 -27.01
CA ALA A 25 12.12 -56.17 -25.97
C ALA A 25 13.40 -56.78 -26.54
N ASN A 26 14.58 -56.28 -26.14
CA ASN A 26 15.68 -57.16 -25.72
C ASN A 26 16.70 -56.43 -24.84
N ARG A 27 17.40 -57.26 -24.06
CA ARG A 27 18.01 -57.03 -22.76
C ARG A 27 19.39 -56.39 -22.78
N ASN A 28 19.76 -55.97 -21.57
CA ASN A 28 21.10 -55.78 -21.00
C ASN A 28 21.84 -54.49 -21.37
N GLY A 29 21.91 -53.60 -20.39
CA GLY A 29 22.82 -52.47 -20.37
C GLY A 29 22.37 -51.46 -19.31
N SER A 30 23.13 -51.38 -18.22
CA SER A 30 23.01 -50.36 -17.17
C SER A 30 22.81 -48.96 -17.78
N ILE A 31 21.61 -48.41 -17.68
CA ILE A 31 21.37 -47.01 -18.00
C ILE A 31 21.71 -46.22 -16.75
N ASP A 32 22.96 -45.78 -16.66
CA ASP A 32 23.25 -44.51 -16.00
C ASP A 32 22.26 -43.50 -16.57
N GLU A 33 21.32 -43.04 -15.74
CA GLU A 33 20.41 -41.96 -16.07
C GLU A 33 21.29 -40.73 -16.32
N LYS A 34 21.71 -40.55 -17.59
CA LYS A 34 22.45 -39.37 -18.05
C LYS A 34 21.55 -38.18 -17.76
N LYS A 35 21.73 -37.54 -16.59
CA LYS A 35 21.10 -36.26 -16.25
C LYS A 35 21.40 -35.29 -17.37
N SER A 36 20.43 -35.12 -18.24
CA SER A 36 20.53 -34.23 -19.39
C SER A 36 20.68 -32.81 -18.83
N LYS A 37 21.83 -32.19 -19.08
CA LYS A 37 22.09 -30.78 -18.74
C LYS A 37 21.33 -29.81 -19.66
N LYS A 38 20.49 -30.34 -20.57
CA LYS A 38 19.69 -29.51 -21.48
C LYS A 38 18.47 -28.98 -20.74
N PRO A 39 18.21 -27.66 -20.78
CA PRO A 39 17.02 -27.09 -20.19
C PRO A 39 15.76 -27.66 -20.86
N GLY A 40 14.71 -27.85 -20.07
CA GLY A 40 13.45 -28.45 -20.54
C GLY A 40 12.77 -27.61 -21.64
N ASN A 41 12.26 -28.30 -22.66
CA ASN A 41 11.61 -27.71 -23.84
C ASN A 41 10.14 -27.33 -23.55
N THR A 42 9.92 -26.48 -22.54
CA THR A 42 8.61 -25.93 -22.21
C THR A 42 8.53 -24.47 -22.64
N ALA A 43 7.38 -24.02 -23.15
CA ALA A 43 7.17 -22.65 -23.64
C ALA A 43 7.56 -21.56 -22.60
N PHE A 44 7.37 -21.83 -21.31
CA PHE A 44 7.79 -20.97 -20.21
C PHE A 44 9.32 -20.84 -20.11
N LYS A 45 10.05 -21.97 -20.06
CA LYS A 45 11.53 -21.98 -19.98
C LYS A 45 12.21 -21.47 -21.25
N GLN A 46 11.53 -21.54 -22.39
CA GLN A 46 12.02 -21.03 -23.67
C GLN A 46 11.56 -19.61 -24.00
N GLN A 47 10.77 -18.98 -23.12
CA GLN A 47 10.24 -17.62 -23.33
C GLN A 47 9.44 -17.51 -24.64
N ARG A 48 8.61 -18.52 -24.94
CA ARG A 48 7.73 -18.57 -26.12
C ARG A 48 6.25 -18.55 -25.73
N LEU A 49 5.94 -17.87 -24.64
CA LEU A 49 4.54 -17.65 -24.28
C LEU A 49 3.91 -16.70 -25.31
N PRO A 50 2.62 -16.90 -25.66
CA PRO A 50 1.92 -15.94 -26.50
C PRO A 50 1.93 -14.59 -25.79
N ALA A 51 2.53 -13.60 -26.43
CA ALA A 51 2.55 -12.23 -25.95
C ALA A 51 1.77 -11.38 -26.94
N TRP A 52 0.90 -10.53 -26.42
CA TRP A 52 0.36 -9.45 -27.22
C TRP A 52 1.42 -8.36 -27.32
N GLN A 53 1.86 -8.04 -28.54
CA GLN A 53 2.86 -7.01 -28.80
C GLN A 53 2.19 -5.81 -29.49
N PRO A 54 1.61 -4.87 -28.72
CA PRO A 54 1.02 -3.68 -29.31
C PRO A 54 2.11 -2.75 -29.83
N ILE A 55 2.01 -2.38 -31.10
CA ILE A 55 2.85 -1.36 -31.72
C ILE A 55 2.12 -0.02 -31.57
N LEU A 56 2.66 0.88 -30.74
CA LEU A 56 2.09 2.22 -30.53
C LEU A 56 2.44 3.11 -31.73
N THR A 57 1.55 3.15 -32.71
CA THR A 57 1.67 4.01 -33.89
C THR A 57 0.85 5.29 -33.69
N ALA A 58 1.22 6.39 -34.35
CA ALA A 58 0.48 7.65 -34.28
C ALA A 58 -1.03 7.50 -34.57
N GLY A 59 -1.42 6.56 -35.44
CA GLY A 59 -2.81 6.28 -35.77
C GLY A 59 -3.64 5.65 -34.64
N THR A 60 -3.01 4.93 -33.70
CA THR A 60 -3.70 4.34 -32.53
C THR A 60 -3.63 5.23 -31.30
N VAL A 61 -2.54 5.99 -31.17
CA VAL A 61 -2.27 6.85 -30.01
C VAL A 61 -3.11 8.13 -30.03
N LEU A 62 -3.31 8.72 -31.21
CA LEU A 62 -4.10 9.95 -31.36
C LEU A 62 -5.56 9.83 -30.87
N PRO A 63 -6.36 8.83 -31.30
CA PRO A 63 -7.74 8.68 -30.81
C PRO A 63 -7.79 8.33 -29.31
N MET A 64 -6.81 7.57 -28.79
CA MET A 64 -6.72 7.29 -27.36
C MET A 64 -6.60 8.58 -26.53
N PHE A 65 -5.78 9.54 -26.97
CA PHE A 65 -5.66 10.82 -26.27
C PHE A 65 -6.95 11.64 -26.26
N PHE A 66 -7.72 11.62 -27.35
CA PHE A 66 -9.02 12.31 -27.38
C PHE A 66 -10.05 11.67 -26.44
N LEU A 67 -10.09 10.33 -26.37
CA LEU A 67 -10.98 9.61 -25.44
C LEU A 67 -10.64 9.91 -23.98
N VAL A 68 -9.34 9.87 -23.65
CA VAL A 68 -8.83 10.26 -22.33
C VAL A 68 -9.21 11.71 -22.05
N GLY A 69 -8.93 12.65 -22.95
CA GLY A 69 -9.28 14.06 -22.78
C GLY A 69 -10.77 14.30 -22.53
N ILE A 70 -11.65 13.73 -23.37
CA ILE A 70 -13.11 13.86 -23.23
C ILE A 70 -13.61 13.27 -21.91
N THR A 71 -12.93 12.28 -21.34
CA THR A 71 -13.30 11.69 -20.06
C THR A 71 -12.76 12.52 -18.88
N PHE A 72 -11.49 12.94 -18.94
CA PHE A 72 -10.84 13.66 -17.84
C PHE A 72 -11.28 15.12 -17.70
N ILE A 73 -11.66 15.79 -18.79
CA ILE A 73 -12.16 17.18 -18.74
C ILE A 73 -13.42 17.31 -17.89
N PRO A 74 -14.54 16.59 -18.15
CA PRO A 74 -15.74 16.71 -17.33
C PRO A 74 -15.53 16.19 -15.90
N LEU A 75 -14.73 15.13 -15.71
CA LEU A 75 -14.36 14.66 -14.38
C LEU A 75 -13.59 15.73 -13.59
N GLY A 76 -12.63 16.39 -14.24
CA GLY A 76 -11.85 17.48 -13.63
C GLY A 76 -12.71 18.69 -13.26
N VAL A 77 -13.63 19.09 -14.14
CA VAL A 77 -14.59 20.17 -13.85
C VAL A 77 -15.52 19.77 -12.70
N GLY A 78 -16.01 18.53 -12.69
CA GLY A 78 -16.81 18.00 -11.59
C GLY A 78 -16.10 18.10 -10.25
N PHE A 79 -14.87 17.60 -10.15
CA PHE A 79 -14.06 17.67 -8.93
C PHE A 79 -13.75 19.11 -8.51
N LEU A 80 -13.44 20.00 -9.46
CA LEU A 80 -13.14 21.40 -9.17
C LEU A 80 -14.34 22.12 -8.53
N VAL A 81 -15.55 21.87 -9.04
CA VAL A 81 -16.78 22.49 -8.51
C VAL A 81 -17.17 21.91 -7.15
N THR A 82 -16.91 20.63 -6.90
CA THR A 82 -17.25 19.99 -5.61
C THR A 82 -16.22 20.27 -4.51
N SER A 83 -14.99 20.67 -4.85
CA SER A 83 -13.88 20.78 -3.88
C SER A 83 -14.13 21.76 -2.72
N ASN A 84 -14.97 22.79 -2.91
CA ASN A 84 -15.20 23.83 -1.89
C ASN A 84 -16.54 23.70 -1.17
N LYS A 85 -17.24 22.58 -1.32
CA LYS A 85 -18.54 22.33 -0.68
C LYS A 85 -18.40 21.16 0.29
N GLY A 86 -18.56 21.41 1.59
CA GLY A 86 -18.56 20.35 2.59
C GLY A 86 -18.21 20.83 4.00
N ASP A 87 -18.02 19.86 4.88
CA ASP A 87 -17.65 20.09 6.28
C ASP A 87 -16.23 20.65 6.38
N VAL A 88 -16.01 21.51 7.37
CA VAL A 88 -14.72 22.16 7.62
C VAL A 88 -13.98 21.38 8.70
N TYR A 89 -12.73 21.03 8.41
CA TYR A 89 -11.85 20.32 9.33
C TYR A 89 -10.63 21.18 9.67
N ILE A 90 -10.21 21.14 10.92
CA ILE A 90 -8.99 21.82 11.40
C ILE A 90 -7.87 20.79 11.51
N TYR A 91 -6.73 21.09 10.90
CA TYR A 91 -5.54 20.24 10.94
C TYR A 91 -4.38 21.01 11.56
N TYR A 92 -3.64 20.35 12.44
CA TYR A 92 -2.34 20.84 12.91
C TYR A 92 -1.22 20.17 12.12
N ARG A 93 -0.14 20.92 11.86
CA ARG A 93 1.03 20.42 11.13
C ARG A 93 2.28 20.58 11.97
N LEU A 94 3.00 19.49 12.14
CA LEU A 94 4.35 19.49 12.71
C LEU A 94 5.38 19.45 11.56
N SER A 95 6.36 20.35 11.62
CA SER A 95 7.52 20.35 10.72
C SER A 95 8.76 19.90 11.47
N ASN A 96 9.73 19.30 10.76
CA ASN A 96 10.94 18.73 11.36
C ASN A 96 10.69 17.68 12.45
N TYR A 97 9.57 16.95 12.35
CA TYR A 97 9.19 15.88 13.27
C TYR A 97 9.04 14.56 12.50
N TYR A 98 9.95 13.60 12.73
CA TYR A 98 10.14 12.42 11.89
C TYR A 98 9.43 11.17 12.45
N GLN A 99 8.10 11.14 12.33
CA GLN A 99 7.27 10.01 12.80
C GLN A 99 7.50 8.70 12.03
N ASN A 100 8.09 8.76 10.84
CA ASN A 100 8.33 7.60 9.98
C ASN A 100 9.59 6.80 10.36
N HIS A 101 10.34 7.22 11.37
CA HIS A 101 11.54 6.50 11.78
C HIS A 101 11.17 5.11 12.34
N ARG A 102 11.81 4.02 11.85
CA ARG A 102 11.45 2.63 12.21
C ARG A 102 11.34 2.40 13.72
N ARG A 103 12.33 2.82 14.52
CA ARG A 103 12.28 2.66 15.99
C ARG A 103 11.15 3.47 16.63
N TYR A 104 10.77 4.59 16.05
CA TYR A 104 9.67 5.41 16.56
C TYR A 104 8.33 4.72 16.30
N VAL A 105 8.12 4.24 15.07
CA VAL A 105 6.90 3.51 14.67
C VAL A 105 6.73 2.21 15.45
N ASN A 106 7.82 1.49 15.69
CA ASN A 106 7.81 0.23 16.44
C ASN A 106 7.56 0.42 17.95
N SER A 107 7.85 1.60 18.51
CA SER A 107 7.82 1.83 19.95
C SER A 107 6.39 1.99 20.48
N ARG A 108 5.71 0.85 20.62
CA ARG A 108 4.34 0.68 21.13
C ARG A 108 4.10 -0.76 21.61
N ASP A 109 3.06 -0.95 22.39
CA ASP A 109 2.57 -2.27 22.81
C ASP A 109 1.09 -2.43 22.42
N ASP A 110 0.83 -3.36 21.48
CA ASP A 110 -0.51 -3.54 20.94
C ASP A 110 -1.48 -4.17 21.97
N LEU A 111 -1.01 -5.02 22.90
CA LEU A 111 -1.87 -5.63 23.94
C LEU A 111 -2.35 -4.56 24.93
N GLN A 112 -1.47 -3.62 25.26
CA GLN A 112 -1.82 -2.48 26.09
C GLN A 112 -2.80 -1.54 25.38
N LEU A 113 -2.61 -1.27 24.09
CA LEU A 113 -3.53 -0.44 23.31
C LEU A 113 -4.92 -1.08 23.14
N LEU A 114 -5.00 -2.41 23.22
CA LEU A 114 -6.25 -3.17 23.30
C LEU A 114 -6.90 -3.12 24.70
N GLY A 115 -6.28 -2.47 25.68
CA GLY A 115 -6.79 -2.34 27.05
C GLY A 115 -6.52 -3.55 27.94
N GLN A 116 -5.63 -4.47 27.55
CA GLN A 116 -5.26 -5.60 28.40
C GLN A 116 -4.36 -5.13 29.57
N ASN A 117 -4.47 -5.81 30.71
CA ASN A 117 -3.59 -5.56 31.85
C ASN A 117 -2.23 -6.22 31.61
N VAL A 118 -1.30 -5.44 31.02
CA VAL A 118 0.06 -5.88 30.71
C VAL A 118 1.02 -5.36 31.78
N ALA A 119 1.54 -6.28 32.61
CA ALA A 119 2.50 -5.92 33.66
C ALA A 119 3.91 -5.67 33.11
N ASN A 120 4.28 -6.36 32.03
CA ASN A 120 5.57 -6.22 31.35
C ASN A 120 5.32 -5.91 29.86
N PRO A 121 5.40 -4.64 29.44
CA PRO A 121 5.22 -4.28 28.04
C PRO A 121 6.32 -4.84 27.14
N SER A 122 6.08 -4.82 25.83
CA SER A 122 7.05 -5.18 24.80
C SER A 122 8.36 -4.41 24.93
N GLY A 123 9.51 -5.07 24.71
CA GLY A 123 10.83 -4.42 24.67
C GLY A 123 11.00 -3.43 23.51
N GLU A 124 10.08 -3.41 22.53
CA GLU A 124 10.07 -2.36 21.50
C GLU A 124 9.72 -0.98 22.10
N CYS A 125 9.08 -0.94 23.28
CA CYS A 125 8.79 0.31 23.98
C CYS A 125 10.03 0.98 24.58
N ASP A 126 11.21 0.35 24.63
CA ASP A 126 12.43 0.92 25.19
C ASP A 126 12.81 2.27 24.54
N PRO A 127 13.16 3.31 25.32
CA PRO A 127 13.30 3.36 26.78
C PRO A 127 12.03 3.81 27.54
N TYR A 128 10.88 3.85 26.88
CA TYR A 128 9.59 4.34 27.39
C TYR A 128 8.70 3.18 27.87
N ASP A 129 9.31 2.14 28.43
CA ASP A 129 8.71 0.90 28.91
C ASP A 129 8.27 1.01 30.39
N PHE A 130 9.17 1.48 31.25
CA PHE A 130 8.96 1.58 32.70
C PHE A 130 9.44 2.91 33.30
N TYR A 131 8.66 3.41 34.25
CA TYR A 131 9.11 4.40 35.23
C TYR A 131 9.80 3.68 36.39
N ARG A 132 11.11 3.93 36.55
CA ARG A 132 11.92 3.37 37.65
C ARG A 132 11.94 4.36 38.82
N TYR A 133 11.61 3.88 40.02
CA TYR A 133 11.61 4.69 41.23
C TYR A 133 12.21 3.93 42.41
N ASN A 134 12.68 4.67 43.42
CA ASN A 134 13.13 4.08 44.68
C ASN A 134 11.93 3.97 45.61
N ASP A 135 11.63 2.76 46.06
CA ASP A 135 10.63 2.50 47.09
C ASP A 135 11.06 3.07 48.45
N VAL A 136 10.12 3.19 49.39
CA VAL A 136 10.33 3.66 50.77
C VAL A 136 11.45 2.90 51.48
N ASN A 137 11.69 1.64 51.09
CA ASN A 137 12.76 0.79 51.61
C ASN A 137 14.10 0.90 50.85
N ASN A 138 14.27 1.92 50.01
CA ASN A 138 15.42 2.08 49.10
C ASN A 138 15.63 0.88 48.15
N LYS A 139 14.53 0.19 47.80
CA LYS A 139 14.50 -0.88 46.80
C LYS A 139 14.12 -0.30 45.45
N THR A 140 14.74 -0.76 44.38
CA THR A 140 14.37 -0.36 43.02
C THR A 140 13.04 -1.01 42.65
N ALA A 141 12.03 -0.20 42.43
CA ALA A 141 10.72 -0.61 41.95
C ALA A 141 10.48 -0.03 40.55
N GLN A 142 9.63 -0.69 39.77
CA GLN A 142 9.31 -0.28 38.40
C GLN A 142 7.80 -0.34 38.17
N LYS A 143 7.27 0.65 37.45
CA LYS A 143 5.88 0.70 37.02
C LYS A 143 5.82 0.92 35.51
N ALA A 144 5.08 0.07 34.80
CA ALA A 144 4.93 0.19 33.35
C ALA A 144 4.18 1.47 32.97
N TYR A 145 4.63 2.15 31.91
CA TYR A 145 3.90 3.27 31.31
C TYR A 145 2.64 2.76 30.61
N ALA A 146 1.53 3.49 30.73
CA ALA A 146 0.27 3.15 30.08
C ALA A 146 -0.37 4.38 29.42
N PRO A 147 -0.33 4.52 28.08
CA PRO A 147 0.40 3.67 27.11
C PRO A 147 1.93 3.86 27.14
N CYS A 148 2.69 2.81 26.79
CA CYS A 148 4.15 2.83 26.64
C CYS A 148 4.59 3.26 25.24
N GLY A 149 5.85 3.64 25.11
CA GLY A 149 6.50 3.87 23.82
C GLY A 149 6.66 5.33 23.40
N ALA A 150 7.48 5.54 22.37
CA ALA A 150 7.89 6.88 21.92
C ALA A 150 6.72 7.68 21.32
N ILE A 151 5.75 7.00 20.68
CA ILE A 151 4.59 7.64 20.06
C ILE A 151 3.70 8.27 21.14
N ALA A 152 3.37 7.50 22.17
CA ALA A 152 2.57 7.96 23.30
C ALA A 152 3.27 9.08 24.07
N ASN A 153 4.57 8.94 24.33
CA ASN A 153 5.35 9.91 25.09
C ASN A 153 5.50 11.28 24.38
N SER A 154 5.35 11.32 23.06
CA SER A 154 5.46 12.55 22.26
C SER A 154 4.13 12.98 21.62
N LEU A 155 3.02 12.64 22.28
CA LEU A 155 1.69 13.11 21.89
C LEU A 155 1.63 14.64 21.93
N PHE A 156 1.01 15.22 20.91
CA PHE A 156 0.79 16.65 20.80
C PHE A 156 -0.14 17.15 21.91
N ASN A 157 0.22 18.25 22.58
CA ASN A 157 -0.47 18.75 23.79
C ASN A 157 -0.85 20.24 23.71
N ASP A 158 -0.92 20.85 22.53
CA ASP A 158 -1.47 22.20 22.44
C ASP A 158 -3.01 22.17 22.37
N THR A 159 -3.62 23.29 22.73
CA THR A 159 -5.07 23.50 22.65
C THR A 159 -5.37 24.64 21.69
N PHE A 160 -6.40 24.45 20.85
CA PHE A 160 -6.81 25.43 19.84
C PHE A 160 -8.21 25.96 20.16
N TYR A 161 -8.40 27.25 19.97
CA TYR A 161 -9.70 27.93 20.08
C TYR A 161 -9.93 28.75 18.82
N LEU A 162 -11.14 28.67 18.27
CA LEU A 162 -11.51 29.40 17.06
C LEU A 162 -12.50 30.52 17.41
N GLU A 163 -12.20 31.72 16.93
CA GLU A 163 -13.06 32.90 17.09
C GLU A 163 -13.38 33.45 15.71
N TYR A 164 -14.66 33.74 15.47
CA TYR A 164 -15.11 34.48 14.29
C TYR A 164 -15.09 35.98 14.62
N GLY A 165 -14.28 36.74 13.88
CA GLY A 165 -14.23 38.20 14.00
C GLY A 165 -15.14 38.88 12.98
N TYR A 166 -16.00 39.79 13.45
CA TYR A 166 -16.80 40.65 12.58
C TYR A 166 -15.99 41.88 12.11
N GLU A 167 -16.35 42.48 10.97
CA GLU A 167 -15.62 43.62 10.37
C GLU A 167 -15.51 44.85 11.29
N ASP A 168 -16.40 44.97 12.29
CA ASP A 168 -16.36 46.04 13.30
C ASP A 168 -15.21 45.88 14.33
N GLY A 169 -14.45 44.78 14.29
CA GLY A 169 -13.23 44.55 15.09
C GLY A 169 -13.45 44.38 16.61
N ARG A 170 -14.66 44.63 17.12
CA ARG A 170 -14.99 44.61 18.56
C ARG A 170 -15.76 43.36 18.99
N SER A 171 -16.47 42.71 18.08
CA SER A 171 -17.30 41.55 18.37
C SER A 171 -16.62 40.28 17.87
N LYS A 172 -16.21 39.43 18.81
CA LYS A 172 -15.71 38.09 18.52
C LYS A 172 -16.71 37.07 19.03
N VAL A 173 -17.10 36.14 18.17
CA VAL A 173 -18.01 35.05 18.54
C VAL A 173 -17.20 33.75 18.55
N PRO A 174 -17.21 32.97 19.66
CA PRO A 174 -16.52 31.70 19.68
C PRO A 174 -17.18 30.72 18.71
N VAL A 175 -16.38 30.03 17.91
CA VAL A 175 -16.83 28.95 17.05
C VAL A 175 -16.65 27.66 17.83
N GLU A 176 -17.75 26.96 18.10
CA GLU A 176 -17.71 25.67 18.78
C GLU A 176 -17.01 24.62 17.90
N LEU A 177 -16.05 23.91 18.49
CA LEU A 177 -15.29 22.86 17.83
C LEU A 177 -15.76 21.50 18.33
N ASP A 178 -16.13 20.63 17.41
CA ASP A 178 -16.43 19.23 17.73
C ASP A 178 -15.14 18.39 17.65
N PHE A 179 -14.84 17.68 18.75
CA PHE A 179 -13.70 16.75 18.84
C PHE A 179 -14.12 15.29 18.71
N THR A 180 -15.40 15.01 18.49
CA THR A 180 -15.93 13.67 18.26
C THR A 180 -15.84 13.30 16.77
N GLY A 181 -15.81 12.00 16.45
CA GLY A 181 -15.77 11.54 15.06
C GLY A 181 -14.48 11.85 14.27
N ILE A 182 -13.44 12.39 14.92
CA ILE A 182 -12.15 12.74 14.27
C ILE A 182 -11.24 11.52 14.01
N ALA A 183 -11.52 10.40 14.67
CA ALA A 183 -10.80 9.15 14.48
C ALA A 183 -11.65 8.19 13.64
N TRP A 184 -10.97 7.34 12.86
CA TRP A 184 -11.62 6.24 12.16
C TRP A 184 -12.32 5.33 13.16
N SER A 185 -13.53 4.87 12.81
CA SER A 185 -14.21 3.83 13.59
C SER A 185 -13.37 2.54 13.53
N ALA A 186 -12.96 2.04 14.70
CA ALA A 186 -12.33 0.72 14.80
C ALA A 186 -13.42 -0.34 14.57
N THR A 187 -13.26 -1.12 13.49
CA THR A 187 -14.16 -2.23 13.14
C THR A 187 -13.94 -3.42 14.07
#